data_AF-A0A9E1RV25-F1
#
_entry.id   AF-A0A9E1RV25-F1
#
_cell.length_a   1.000
_cell.length_b   1.000
_cell.length_c   1.000
_cell.angle_alpha   90.00
_cell.angle_beta   90.00
_cell.angle_gamma   90.00
#
_symmetry.space_group_name_H-M   'P 1'
#
loop_
_entity.id
_entity.type
_entity.pdbx_description
1 polymer ?
#
loop_
_entity_poly.entity_id
_entity_poly.type
_entity_poly.pdbx_seq_one_letter_code
_entity_poly.pdbx_strand_id
1 'polypeptide(L)'
;MAASILAAAAAASGARYLQSTEDFRVYSGRNNPELIAYESLEDIYTKTDNILFVVQPDDKNVFGRRKLAIIKQLTQEAWRIPHAIRVDSVTNFQFTEAGGDEYYDINQYFLRIKLNKNLARNGALR
;
A
#
# COMPACT_ATOMS: atom_id res chain seq x y z
N MET A 1 -8.98 15.23 -51.28
CA MET A 1 -9.43 14.04 -50.53
C MET A 1 -8.27 13.18 -50.03
N ALA A 2 -7.34 12.71 -50.88
CA ALA A 2 -6.16 11.96 -50.40
C ALA A 2 -5.24 12.79 -49.48
N ALA A 3 -4.98 14.06 -49.83
CA ALA A 3 -4.16 14.96 -49.01
C ALA A 3 -4.77 15.24 -47.62
N SER A 4 -6.10 15.38 -47.53
CA SER A 4 -6.78 15.60 -46.24
C SER A 4 -6.77 14.34 -45.37
N ILE A 5 -6.85 13.15 -45.97
CA ILE A 5 -6.72 11.87 -45.25
C ILE A 5 -5.29 11.71 -44.71
N LEU A 6 -4.27 12.00 -45.52
CA LEU A 6 -2.88 11.96 -45.08
C LEU A 6 -2.59 12.96 -43.95
N ALA A 7 -3.11 14.19 -44.05
CA ALA A 7 -2.98 15.19 -42.99
C ALA A 7 -3.67 14.75 -41.69
N ALA A 8 -4.88 14.19 -41.78
CA ALA A 8 -5.60 13.67 -40.62
C ALA A 8 -4.87 12.48 -39.97
N ALA A 9 -4.32 11.56 -40.77
CA ALA A 9 -3.54 10.42 -40.29
C ALA A 9 -2.23 10.86 -39.61
N ALA A 10 -1.55 11.88 -40.17
CA ALA A 10 -0.35 12.46 -39.58
C ALA A 10 -0.66 13.10 -38.21
N ALA A 11 -1.75 13.87 -38.10
CA ALA A 11 -2.21 14.44 -36.82
C ALA A 11 -2.62 13.36 -35.80
N ALA A 12 -3.36 12.34 -36.25
CA ALA A 12 -3.80 11.22 -35.42
C ALA A 12 -2.63 10.35 -34.93
N SER A 13 -1.50 10.34 -35.64
CA SER A 13 -0.30 9.60 -35.22
C SER A 13 0.26 10.07 -33.88
N GLY A 14 -0.09 11.28 -33.43
CA GLY A 14 0.25 11.80 -32.10
C GLY A 14 -0.52 11.14 -30.96
N ALA A 15 -1.67 10.53 -31.23
CA ALA A 15 -2.51 9.90 -30.20
C ALA A 15 -1.80 8.76 -29.46
N ARG A 16 -0.80 8.12 -30.08
CA ARG A 16 0.03 7.07 -29.42
C ARG A 16 0.89 7.59 -28.26
N TYR A 17 1.05 8.91 -28.12
CA TYR A 17 1.81 9.54 -27.04
C TYR A 17 0.91 10.07 -25.92
N LEU A 18 -0.41 9.89 -26.02
CA LEU A 18 -1.33 10.28 -24.95
C LEU A 18 -1.06 9.41 -23.72
N GLN A 19 -0.82 10.08 -22.58
CA GLN A 19 -0.68 9.45 -21.28
C GLN A 19 -1.85 9.87 -20.40
N SER A 20 -2.49 8.90 -19.75
CA SER A 20 -3.46 9.18 -18.70
C SER A 20 -2.71 9.42 -17.40
N THR A 21 -3.06 10.49 -16.69
CA THR A 21 -2.54 10.78 -15.35
C THR A 21 -3.69 10.74 -14.35
N GLU A 22 -3.48 10.08 -13.22
CA GLU A 22 -4.40 10.11 -12.07
C GLU A 22 -4.02 11.20 -11.06
N ASP A 23 -2.92 11.93 -11.33
CA ASP A 23 -2.43 12.96 -10.44
C ASP A 23 -3.23 14.26 -10.63
N PHE A 24 -4.09 14.58 -9.68
CA PHE A 24 -4.88 15.82 -9.67
C PHE A 24 -4.03 17.09 -9.65
N ARG A 25 -2.74 17.01 -9.29
CA ARG A 25 -1.82 18.17 -9.29
C ARG A 25 -1.63 18.78 -10.66
N VAL A 26 -1.86 18.04 -11.73
CA VAL A 26 -1.76 18.56 -13.11
C VAL A 26 -2.77 19.67 -13.42
N TYR A 27 -3.84 19.78 -12.63
CA TYR A 27 -4.83 20.85 -12.74
C TYR A 27 -4.40 22.13 -12.00
N SER A 28 -3.37 22.06 -11.17
CA SER A 28 -2.79 23.20 -10.48
C SER A 28 -1.70 23.86 -11.33
N GLY A 29 -1.67 25.19 -11.35
CA GLY A 29 -0.59 25.93 -12.01
C GLY A 29 0.76 25.64 -11.34
N ARG A 30 1.85 25.61 -12.12
CA ARG A 30 3.21 25.29 -11.63
C ARG A 30 3.71 26.21 -10.50
N ASN A 31 3.13 27.41 -10.37
CA ASN A 31 3.49 28.40 -9.36
C ASN A 31 2.47 28.46 -8.21
N ASN A 32 1.63 27.44 -8.03
CA ASN A 32 0.66 27.43 -6.93
C ASN A 32 1.42 27.23 -5.59
N PRO A 33 1.43 28.23 -4.68
CA PRO A 33 2.14 28.12 -3.41
C PRO A 33 1.60 27.00 -2.50
N GLU A 34 0.31 26.67 -2.61
CA GLU A 34 -0.31 25.59 -1.83
C GLU A 34 0.18 24.22 -2.29
N LEU A 35 0.34 24.03 -3.60
CA LEU A 35 0.88 22.79 -4.17
C LEU A 35 2.33 22.59 -3.72
N ILE A 36 3.15 23.65 -3.78
CA ILE A 36 4.56 23.60 -3.37
C ILE A 36 4.67 23.27 -1.88
N ALA A 37 3.87 23.91 -1.03
CA ALA A 37 3.83 23.61 0.40
C ALA A 37 3.42 22.15 0.65
N TYR A 38 2.40 21.66 -0.04
CA TYR A 38 1.96 20.26 0.06
C TYR A 38 3.05 19.27 -0.39
N GLU A 39 3.70 19.50 -1.52
CA GLU A 39 4.79 18.66 -2.03
C GLU A 39 5.98 18.63 -1.07
N SER A 40 6.34 19.77 -0.48
CA SER A 40 7.41 19.81 0.54
C SER A 40 7.07 18.99 1.78
N LEU A 41 5.80 18.92 2.18
CA LEU A 41 5.38 18.08 3.32
C LEU A 41 5.46 16.60 2.95
N GLU A 42 5.06 16.22 1.73
CA GLU A 42 5.17 14.83 1.27
C GLU A 42 6.62 14.37 1.10
N ASP A 43 7.52 15.24 0.67
CA ASP A 43 8.96 14.94 0.57
C ASP A 43 9.58 14.65 1.95
N ILE A 44 9.13 15.36 2.99
CA ILE A 44 9.58 15.16 4.38
C ILE A 44 8.91 13.94 5.02
N TYR A 45 7.60 13.76 4.85
CA TYR A 45 6.78 12.81 5.63
C TYR A 45 6.28 11.59 4.84
N THR A 46 6.72 11.43 3.58
CA THR A 46 6.28 10.40 2.64
C THR A 46 4.89 10.65 2.03
N LYS A 47 4.76 10.30 0.75
CA LYS A 47 3.48 10.37 0.04
C LYS A 47 2.48 9.36 0.61
N THR A 48 1.27 9.81 0.91
CA THR A 48 0.23 8.98 1.52
C THR A 48 -0.71 8.40 0.46
N ASP A 49 -0.23 7.42 -0.29
CA ASP A 49 -1.07 6.61 -1.19
C ASP A 49 -1.65 5.43 -0.39
N ASN A 50 -2.96 5.45 -0.13
CA ASN A 50 -3.62 4.49 0.75
C ASN A 50 -4.52 3.50 0.00
N ILE A 51 -4.52 2.24 0.43
CA ILE A 51 -5.49 1.22 0.01
C ILE A 51 -6.41 0.93 1.20
N LEU A 52 -7.73 1.12 1.02
CA LEU A 52 -8.73 0.85 2.05
C LEU A 52 -9.51 -0.45 1.75
N PHE A 53 -9.41 -1.41 2.67
CA PHE A 53 -10.26 -2.60 2.66
C PHE A 53 -11.43 -2.43 3.62
N VAL A 54 -12.66 -2.55 3.12
CA VAL A 54 -13.89 -2.50 3.94
C VAL A 54 -14.47 -3.90 4.05
N VAL A 55 -14.64 -4.38 5.29
CA VAL A 55 -15.19 -5.71 5.58
C VAL A 55 -16.50 -5.54 6.34
N GLN A 56 -17.61 -5.92 5.72
CA GLN A 56 -18.93 -5.91 6.34
C GLN A 56 -19.45 -7.35 6.51
N PRO A 57 -19.59 -7.84 7.76
CA PRO A 57 -20.22 -9.14 8.02
C PRO A 57 -21.74 -9.07 7.85
N ASP A 58 -22.36 -10.17 7.41
CA ASP A 58 -23.82 -10.26 7.19
C ASP A 58 -24.64 -9.97 8.46
N ASP A 59 -24.17 -10.47 9.62
CA ASP A 59 -24.82 -10.27 10.92
C ASP A 59 -24.44 -8.94 11.59
N LYS A 60 -23.72 -8.06 10.87
CA LYS A 60 -23.25 -6.74 11.32
C LYS A 60 -22.35 -6.73 12.57
N ASN A 61 -21.88 -7.88 13.05
CA ASN A 61 -21.00 -7.97 14.21
C ASN A 61 -19.57 -8.33 13.80
N VAL A 62 -18.67 -7.35 13.70
CA VAL A 62 -17.28 -7.58 13.28
C VAL A 62 -16.40 -8.24 14.35
N PHE A 63 -16.79 -8.19 15.63
CA PHE A 63 -15.97 -8.63 16.76
C PHE A 63 -16.06 -10.13 17.06
N GLY A 64 -16.70 -10.91 16.19
CA GLY A 64 -16.73 -12.37 16.32
C GLY A 64 -15.37 -13.00 16.04
N ARG A 65 -15.00 -14.04 16.81
CA ARG A 65 -13.71 -14.74 16.71
C ARG A 65 -13.30 -15.12 15.28
N ARG A 66 -14.25 -15.67 14.50
CA ARG A 66 -14.00 -16.08 13.10
C ARG A 66 -13.70 -14.89 12.18
N LYS A 67 -14.38 -13.75 12.38
CA LYS A 67 -14.23 -12.56 11.53
C LYS A 67 -12.94 -11.82 11.84
N LEU A 68 -12.62 -11.69 13.13
CA LEU A 68 -11.32 -11.17 13.55
C LEU A 68 -10.18 -12.05 13.03
N ALA A 69 -10.35 -13.38 12.96
CA ALA A 69 -9.35 -14.25 12.33
C ALA A 69 -9.17 -13.96 10.83
N ILE A 70 -10.26 -13.69 10.09
CA ILE A 70 -10.20 -13.30 8.68
C ILE A 70 -9.51 -11.94 8.52
N ILE A 71 -9.88 -10.94 9.33
CA ILE A 71 -9.24 -9.61 9.31
C ILE A 71 -7.74 -9.75 9.61
N LYS A 72 -7.35 -10.58 10.59
CA LYS A 72 -5.95 -10.86 10.90
C LYS A 72 -5.20 -11.45 9.71
N GLN A 73 -5.81 -12.39 8.98
CA GLN A 73 -5.22 -12.96 7.76
C GLN A 73 -5.10 -11.91 6.65
N LEU A 74 -6.14 -11.09 6.44
CA LEU A 74 -6.11 -10.00 5.47
C LEU A 74 -4.97 -9.02 5.77
N THR A 75 -4.80 -8.62 7.03
CA THR A 75 -3.70 -7.77 7.48
C THR A 75 -2.34 -8.41 7.19
N GLN A 76 -2.18 -9.72 7.37
CA GLN A 76 -0.93 -10.44 7.07
C GLN A 76 -0.61 -10.47 5.57
N GLU A 77 -1.62 -10.64 4.73
CA GLU A 77 -1.44 -10.63 3.27
C GLU A 77 -1.23 -9.21 2.74
N ALA A 78 -1.84 -8.18 3.35
CA ALA A 78 -1.64 -6.79 2.97
C ALA A 78 -0.17 -6.34 3.11
N TRP A 79 0.59 -6.90 4.05
CA TRP A 79 2.04 -6.70 4.16
C TRP A 79 2.85 -7.23 2.96
N ARG A 80 2.25 -8.00 2.06
CA ARG A 80 2.91 -8.51 0.85
C ARG A 80 2.68 -7.58 -0.35
N ILE A 81 1.87 -6.53 -0.19
CA ILE A 81 1.66 -5.51 -1.22
C ILE A 81 3.00 -4.78 -1.43
N PRO A 82 3.48 -4.65 -2.68
CA PRO A 82 4.69 -3.91 -2.98
C PRO A 82 4.65 -2.49 -2.42
N HIS A 83 5.76 -2.03 -1.84
CA HIS A 83 5.92 -0.69 -1.26
C HIS A 83 5.02 -0.39 -0.04
N ALA A 84 4.35 -1.39 0.54
CA ALA A 84 3.62 -1.20 1.80
C ALA A 84 4.58 -0.91 2.95
N ILE A 85 4.51 0.31 3.49
CA ILE A 85 5.32 0.75 4.65
C ILE A 85 4.56 0.58 5.98
N ARG A 86 3.22 0.54 5.93
CA ARG A 86 2.33 0.42 7.10
C ARG A 86 1.05 -0.28 6.70
N VAL A 87 0.54 -1.14 7.58
CA VAL A 87 -0.78 -1.76 7.46
C VAL A 87 -1.47 -1.67 8.80
N ASP A 88 -2.64 -1.03 8.84
CA ASP A 88 -3.45 -0.93 10.06
C ASP A 88 -4.72 -1.78 9.95
N SER A 89 -5.13 -2.34 11.08
CA SER A 89 -6.42 -3.04 11.19
C SER A 89 -6.85 -3.10 12.65
N VAL A 90 -8.14 -3.39 12.89
CA VAL A 90 -8.66 -3.63 14.25
C VAL A 90 -7.99 -4.81 14.97
N THR A 91 -7.27 -5.66 14.24
CA THR A 91 -6.47 -6.77 14.80
C THR A 91 -4.98 -6.46 14.92
N ASN A 92 -4.53 -5.29 14.45
CA ASN A 92 -3.14 -4.85 14.47
C ASN A 92 -2.98 -3.73 15.50
N PHE A 93 -2.86 -4.10 16.77
CA PHE A 93 -2.60 -3.19 17.87
C PHE A 93 -1.20 -3.46 18.42
N GLN A 94 -0.56 -2.43 18.97
CA GLN A 94 0.73 -2.58 19.63
C GLN A 94 0.57 -3.52 20.82
N PHE A 95 1.04 -4.76 20.68
CA PHE A 95 1.05 -5.74 21.76
C PHE A 95 2.47 -5.81 22.31
N THR A 96 2.67 -5.16 23.46
CA THR A 96 3.89 -5.30 24.26
C THR A 96 3.59 -6.26 25.41
N GLU A 97 4.31 -7.38 25.47
CA GLU A 97 4.29 -8.28 26.64
C GLU A 97 5.66 -8.26 27.29
N ALA A 98 5.72 -7.97 28.59
CA ALA A 98 6.96 -7.93 29.36
C ALA A 98 7.24 -9.32 29.94
N GLY A 99 8.23 -10.02 29.39
CA GLY A 99 8.73 -11.28 29.91
C GLY A 99 10.05 -11.07 30.64
N GLY A 100 10.02 -10.94 31.96
CA GLY A 100 11.16 -11.18 32.86
C GLY A 100 12.48 -10.43 32.58
N ASP A 101 12.42 -9.14 32.24
CA ASP A 101 13.54 -8.21 31.94
C ASP A 101 13.94 -8.05 30.46
N GLU A 102 13.26 -8.72 29.53
CA GLU A 102 13.43 -8.48 28.08
C GLU A 102 12.15 -7.95 27.42
N TYR A 103 12.31 -6.86 26.65
CA TYR A 103 11.25 -6.26 25.84
C TYR A 103 11.18 -6.98 24.49
N TYR A 104 10.02 -7.58 24.19
CA TYR A 104 9.76 -8.22 22.93
C TYR A 104 8.61 -7.52 22.19
N ASP A 105 8.93 -6.73 21.16
CA ASP A 105 7.92 -6.27 20.20
C ASP A 105 7.47 -7.47 19.34
N ILE A 106 6.22 -7.91 19.49
CA ILE A 106 5.69 -9.06 18.76
C ILE A 106 5.54 -8.78 17.25
N ASN A 107 5.63 -7.52 16.80
CA ASN A 107 5.77 -7.24 15.37
C ASN A 107 7.05 -7.88 14.79
N GLN A 108 8.11 -8.01 15.59
CA GLN A 108 9.33 -8.74 15.22
C GLN A 108 9.13 -10.27 15.18
N TYR A 109 8.16 -10.82 15.91
CA TYR A 109 7.88 -12.26 15.88
C TYR A 109 7.34 -12.72 14.53
N PHE A 110 6.57 -11.89 13.81
CA PHE A 110 6.14 -12.20 12.45
C PHE A 110 7.30 -12.26 11.46
N LEU A 111 8.31 -11.39 11.61
CA LEU A 111 9.56 -11.46 10.84
C LEU A 111 10.35 -12.73 11.18
N ARG A 112 10.39 -13.11 12.47
CA ARG A 112 11.10 -14.31 12.93
C ARG A 112 10.47 -15.61 12.41
N ILE A 113 9.13 -15.68 12.30
CA ILE A 113 8.44 -16.83 11.68
C ILE A 113 8.75 -16.91 10.17
N LYS A 114 8.82 -15.76 9.47
CA LYS A 114 9.21 -15.73 8.04
C LYS A 114 10.67 -16.15 7.83
N LEU A 115 11.59 -15.67 8.67
CA LEU A 115 13.01 -16.04 8.65
C LEU A 115 13.20 -17.54 8.94
N ASN A 116 12.56 -18.08 9.98
CA ASN A 116 12.69 -19.50 10.34
C ASN A 116 12.12 -20.43 9.24
N LYS A 117 11.00 -20.05 8.61
CA LYS A 117 10.45 -20.81 7.46
C LYS A 117 11.36 -20.77 6.23
N ASN A 118 12.13 -19.71 6.01
CA ASN A 118 13.10 -19.62 4.91
C ASN A 118 14.39 -20.37 5.22
N LEU A 119 14.87 -20.34 6.47
CA LEU A 119 16.02 -21.12 6.93
C LEU A 119 15.75 -22.63 6.88
N ALA A 120 14.55 -23.07 7.26
CA ALA A 120 14.12 -24.46 7.13
C ALA A 120 13.98 -24.92 5.66
N ARG A 121 13.65 -24.02 4.73
CA ARG A 121 13.63 -24.33 3.29
C ARG A 121 15.01 -24.36 2.64
N ASN A 122 15.95 -23.55 3.12
CA ASN A 122 17.29 -23.43 2.54
C ASN A 122 18.34 -24.34 3.19
N GLY A 123 17.93 -25.31 4.00
CA GLY A 123 18.82 -26.38 4.50
C GLY A 123 19.98 -25.90 5.39
N ALA A 124 19.89 -24.71 5.98
CA ALA A 124 20.98 -24.10 6.74
C ALA A 124 21.06 -24.57 8.22
N LEU A 125 20.29 -25.59 8.61
CA LEU A 125 20.37 -26.20 9.94
C LEU A 125 20.59 -27.71 9.78
N ARG A 126 21.87 -28.07 9.68
CA ARG A 126 22.39 -29.34 10.17
C ARG A 126 23.14 -29.08 11.47
#